data_AF-A0A915MVA1-F1
#
_entry.id   AF-A0A915MVA1-F1
#
_cell.length_a   1.000
_cell.length_b   1.000
_cell.length_c   1.000
_cell.angle_alpha   90.00
_cell.angle_beta   90.00
_cell.angle_gamma   90.00
#
_symmetry.space_group_name_H-M   'P 1'
#
loop_
_entity.id
_entity.type
_entity.pdbx_description
1 polymer ?
#
loop_
_entity_poly.entity_id
_entity_poly.type
_entity_poly.pdbx_seq_one_letter_code
_entity_poly.pdbx_strand_id
1 'polypeptide(L)'
;RRYCFKVKSTNNVHYRVSAVYGFVEPMEAPQVEVTRLDGPPKSDDRLEVLFMLVDADCKDAREAFATGEVPEFSIDVPLIAE
;
A
#
# COMPACT_ATOMS: atom_id res chain seq x y z
N ARG A 1 3.45 16.40 -8.53
CA ARG A 1 4.52 15.39 -8.35
C ARG A 1 3.85 14.03 -8.41
N ARG A 2 4.41 13.07 -9.15
CA ARG A 2 3.84 11.73 -9.31
C ARG A 2 4.46 10.83 -8.24
N TYR A 3 3.61 10.13 -7.50
CA TYR A 3 4.07 9.16 -6.51
C TYR A 3 3.75 7.76 -6.99
N CYS A 4 4.56 6.78 -6.60
CA CYS A 4 4.13 5.39 -6.57
C CYS A 4 3.92 4.96 -5.11
N PHE A 5 3.08 3.94 -4.91
CA PHE A 5 2.84 3.36 -3.60
C PHE A 5 3.07 1.85 -3.58
N LYS A 6 3.41 1.34 -2.39
CA LYS A 6 3.49 -0.09 -2.06
C LYS A 6 2.75 -0.35 -0.75
N VAL A 7 1.82 -1.30 -0.76
CA VAL A 7 1.09 -1.73 0.43
C VAL A 7 1.75 -2.98 1.02
N LYS A 8 2.05 -2.94 2.31
CA LYS A 8 2.48 -4.10 3.10
C LYS A 8 1.41 -4.38 4.14
N SER A 9 1.12 -5.65 4.39
CA SER A 9 0.14 -6.08 5.39
C SER A 9 0.79 -7.00 6.41
N THR A 10 0.42 -6.87 7.68
CA THR A 10 0.80 -7.84 8.73
C THR A 10 0.02 -9.14 8.66
N ASN A 11 -1.11 -9.18 7.95
CA ASN A 11 -1.97 -10.36 7.88
C ASN A 11 -2.59 -10.53 6.49
N ASN A 12 -1.92 -11.35 5.67
CA ASN A 12 -2.43 -11.80 4.38
C ASN A 12 -3.24 -13.11 4.46
N VAL A 13 -3.51 -13.64 5.65
CA VAL A 13 -4.34 -14.84 5.83
C VAL A 13 -5.80 -14.45 5.81
N HIS A 14 -6.17 -13.47 6.64
CA HIS A 14 -7.54 -13.04 6.87
C HIS A 14 -7.88 -11.71 6.20
N TYR A 15 -6.95 -11.11 5.47
CA TYR A 15 -7.22 -9.97 4.59
C TYR A 15 -6.72 -10.24 3.18
N ARG A 16 -7.42 -9.68 2.20
CA ARG A 16 -6.98 -9.54 0.81
C ARG A 16 -6.91 -8.05 0.49
N VAL A 17 -5.80 -7.64 -0.10
CA VAL A 17 -5.53 -6.22 -0.41
C VAL A 17 -5.30 -6.10 -1.91
N SER A 18 -5.98 -5.15 -2.54
CA SER A 18 -5.84 -4.84 -3.97
C SER A 18 -6.08 -3.35 -4.19
N ALA A 19 -5.22 -2.57 -4.85
CA ALA A 19 -3.94 -2.92 -5.41
C ALA A 19 -2.81 -2.92 -4.36
N VAL A 20 -1.78 -3.75 -4.55
CA VAL A 20 -0.58 -3.78 -3.69
C VAL A 20 0.46 -2.75 -4.13
N TYR A 21 0.45 -2.38 -5.41
CA TYR A 21 1.30 -1.35 -5.99
C TYR A 21 0.46 -0.49 -6.93
N GLY A 22 0.82 0.78 -7.06
CA GLY A 22 0.18 1.68 -8.01
C GLY A 22 0.83 3.05 -8.04
N PHE A 23 0.22 3.96 -8.78
CA PHE A 23 0.62 5.35 -8.90
C PHE A 23 -0.45 6.28 -8.33
N VAL A 24 -0.02 7.41 -7.80
CA VAL A 24 -0.84 8.56 -7.42
C VAL A 24 -0.46 9.70 -8.34
N GLU A 25 -1.34 10.01 -9.29
CA GLU A 25 -1.17 11.18 -10.15
C GLU A 25 -1.54 12.47 -9.39
N PRO A 26 -1.02 13.63 -9.79
CA PRO A 26 -1.43 14.89 -9.20
C PRO A 26 -2.95 15.08 -9.26
N MET A 27 -3.56 15.42 -8.13
CA MET A 27 -5.00 15.62 -7.98
C MET A 27 -5.87 14.36 -8.13
N GLU A 28 -5.26 13.17 -8.23
CA GLU A 28 -5.99 11.90 -8.22
C GLU A 28 -5.97 11.23 -6.83
N ALA A 29 -6.93 10.33 -6.63
CA ALA A 29 -7.07 9.54 -5.41
C ALA A 29 -7.31 8.07 -5.78
N PRO A 30 -6.25 7.28 -6.05
CA PRO A 30 -6.39 5.87 -6.36
C PRO A 30 -6.92 5.11 -5.13
N GLN A 31 -7.65 4.02 -5.38
CA GLN A 31 -8.26 3.22 -4.33
C GLN A 31 -7.43 1.98 -3.99
N VAL A 32 -7.38 1.65 -2.71
CA VAL A 32 -6.90 0.37 -2.18
C VAL A 32 -8.08 -0.31 -1.50
N GLU A 33 -8.55 -1.38 -2.10
CA GLU A 33 -9.56 -2.29 -1.58
C GLU A 33 -8.96 -3.26 -0.57
N VAL A 34 -9.64 -3.39 0.56
CA VAL A 34 -9.29 -4.31 1.64
C VAL A 34 -10.51 -5.18 1.92
N THR A 35 -10.39 -6.48 1.68
CA THR A 35 -11.45 -7.46 1.96
C THR A 35 -11.06 -8.28 3.18
N ARG A 36 -11.90 -8.25 4.22
CA ARG A 36 -11.79 -9.15 5.39
C ARG A 36 -12.34 -10.53 5.03
N LEU A 37 -11.63 -11.57 5.43
CA LEU A 37 -12.04 -12.96 5.34
C LEU A 37 -12.34 -13.52 6.74
N ASP A 38 -13.00 -14.67 6.80
CA ASP A 38 -13.31 -15.36 8.07
C ASP A 38 -12.05 -15.61 8.89
N GLY A 39 -12.07 -15.20 10.16
CA GLY A 39 -10.97 -15.37 11.09
C GLY A 39 -11.30 -14.78 12.46
N PRO A 40 -10.48 -15.02 13.48
CA PRO A 40 -10.75 -14.53 14.83
C PRO A 40 -10.73 -12.99 14.91
N PRO A 41 -11.44 -12.40 15.89
CA PRO A 41 -11.28 -11.00 16.26
C PRO A 41 -9.82 -10.67 16.57
N LYS A 42 -9.35 -9.55 16.04
CA LYS A 42 -7.96 -9.10 16.16
C LYS A 42 -7.87 -7.61 15.83
N SER A 43 -7.08 -6.87 16.62
CA SER A 43 -7.01 -5.39 16.55
C SER A 43 -5.60 -4.82 16.33
N ASP A 44 -4.58 -5.67 16.25
CA ASP A 44 -3.17 -5.28 16.07
C ASP A 44 -2.68 -5.44 14.61
N ASP A 45 -3.55 -5.90 13.70
CA ASP A 45 -3.27 -5.96 12.27
C ASP A 45 -3.23 -4.55 11.67
N ARG A 46 -2.36 -4.36 10.67
CA ARG A 46 -2.16 -3.06 10.01
C ARG A 46 -1.74 -3.20 8.56
N LEU A 47 -2.00 -2.17 7.78
CA LEU A 47 -1.36 -1.92 6.51
C LEU A 47 -0.33 -0.79 6.64
N GLU A 48 0.85 -1.00 6.09
CA GLU A 48 1.85 0.05 5.89
C GLU A 48 1.85 0.41 4.41
N VAL A 49 1.41 1.63 4.07
CA VAL A 49 1.43 2.15 2.70
C VAL A 49 2.64 3.06 2.54
N LEU A 50 3.62 2.61 1.78
CA LEU A 50 4.85 3.33 1.48
C LEU A 50 4.67 4.17 0.22
N PHE A 51 5.18 5.40 0.20
CA PHE A 51 5.15 6.28 -0.95
C PHE A 51 6.56 6.68 -1.38
N MET A 52 6.77 6.76 -2.69
CA MET A 52 8.05 7.17 -3.29
C MET A 52 7.78 8.12 -4.45
N LEU A 53 8.57 9.20 -4.53
CA LEU A 53 8.54 10.10 -5.67
C LEU A 53 9.14 9.40 -6.88
N VAL A 54 8.47 9.50 -8.03
CA VAL A 54 8.95 8.90 -9.27
C VAL A 54 8.91 9.90 -10.41
N ASP A 55 9.76 9.66 -11.40
CA ASP A 55 9.71 10.40 -12.66
C ASP A 55 8.40 10.13 -13.41
N ALA A 56 7.98 11.11 -14.22
CA ALA A 56 6.72 11.05 -14.94
C ALA A 56 6.64 9.87 -15.93
N ASP A 57 7.79 9.38 -16.42
CA ASP A 57 7.90 8.28 -17.37
C ASP A 57 8.05 6.89 -16.70
N CYS A 58 8.09 6.82 -15.37
CA CYS A 58 8.11 5.55 -14.64
C CYS A 58 6.91 4.66 -15.04
N LYS A 59 7.17 3.43 -15.50
CA LYS A 59 6.13 2.54 -16.03
C LYS A 59 5.74 1.43 -15.06
N ASP A 60 6.61 1.06 -14.13
CA ASP A 60 6.34 0.02 -13.14
C ASP A 60 6.63 0.52 -11.72
N ALA A 61 5.56 0.67 -10.93
CA ALA A 61 5.66 1.03 -9.52
C ALA A 61 6.47 0.01 -8.71
N ARG A 62 6.46 -1.28 -9.10
CA ARG A 62 7.20 -2.32 -8.39
C ARG A 62 8.70 -2.15 -8.51
N GLU A 63 9.19 -1.79 -9.69
CA GLU A 63 10.62 -1.58 -9.94
C GLU A 63 11.18 -0.45 -9.09
N ALA A 64 10.41 0.62 -8.89
CA ALA A 64 10.79 1.74 -8.01
C ALA A 64 11.09 1.27 -6.56
N PHE A 65 10.35 0.27 -6.05
CA PHE A 65 10.60 -0.30 -4.72
C PHE A 65 11.61 -1.47 -4.71
N ALA A 66 12.16 -1.87 -5.86
CA ALA A 66 13.14 -2.94 -5.97
C ALA A 66 14.59 -2.43 -5.86
N THR A 67 14.83 -1.15 -6.08
CA THR A 67 16.16 -0.51 -6.10
C THR A 67 16.77 -0.34 -4.71
N GLY A 68 16.00 -0.55 -3.64
CA GLY A 68 16.45 -0.36 -2.26
C GLY A 68 16.44 1.11 -1.80
N GLU A 69 15.85 2.00 -2.60
CA GLU A 69 15.61 3.38 -2.18
C GLU A 69 14.64 3.45 -1.00
N VAL A 70 14.91 4.41 -0.11
CA VAL A 70 14.07 4.64 1.07
C VAL A 70 12.79 5.34 0.63
N PRO A 71 11.60 4.83 0.99
CA PRO A 71 10.34 5.53 0.75
C PRO A 71 10.38 6.94 1.34
N GLU A 72 9.81 7.93 0.65
CA GLU A 72 9.81 9.32 1.10
C GLU A 72 8.97 9.49 2.38
N PHE A 73 7.83 8.79 2.44
CA PHE A 73 7.01 8.71 3.64
C PHE A 73 6.15 7.44 3.62
N SER A 74 5.49 7.16 4.75
CA SER A 74 4.54 6.07 4.87
C SER A 74 3.30 6.48 5.67
N ILE A 75 2.22 5.73 5.44
CA ILE A 75 0.97 5.83 6.19
C ILE A 75 0.69 4.47 6.84
N ASP A 76 0.46 4.48 8.14
CA ASP A 76 0.01 3.30 8.90
C ASP A 76 -1.52 3.30 8.97
N VAL A 77 -2.15 2.19 8.58
CA VAL A 77 -3.60 2.01 8.56
C VAL A 77 -3.97 0.83 9.46
N PRO A 78 -4.52 1.06 10.66
CA PRO A 78 -4.97 0.00 11.54
C PRO A 78 -6.13 -0.80 10.92
N LEU A 79 -6.10 -2.12 11.06
CA LEU A 79 -7.17 -3.04 10.65
C LEU A 79 -7.75 -3.72 11.90
N ILE A 80 -8.91 -3.23 12.34
CA ILE A 80 -9.59 -3.72 13.54
C ILE A 80 -10.77 -4.60 13.11
N ALA A 81 -10.72 -5.88 13.49
CA ALA A 81 -11.83 -6.83 13.35
C ALA A 81 -12.30 -7.27 14.74
N GLU A 82 -13.58 -7.03 15.04
CA GLU A 82 -14.24 -7.38 16.31
C GLU A 82 -15.10 -8.63 16.20
#